data_AF-A0A7Y8MCH9-F1
#
_entry.id   AF-A0A7Y8MCH9-F1
#
_cell.length_a   1.000
_cell.length_b   1.000
_cell.length_c   1.000
_cell.angle_alpha   90.00
_cell.angle_beta   90.00
_cell.angle_gamma   90.00
#
_symmetry.space_group_name_H-M   'P 1'
#
loop_
_entity.id
_entity.type
_entity.pdbx_description
1 polymer ?
#
loop_
_entity_poly.entity_id
_entity_poly.type
_entity_poly.pdbx_seq_one_letter_code
_entity_poly.pdbx_strand_id
1 'polypeptide(L)'
;MSARALRSRPSRPASPGAGEAGFALPLVLFFGALLALLLLPQADSRRAALDEAAALMDRVRTDAALEGAIHREIADLLATGAEDRLVAGTWAEETVGETRVRVRSIDLSGRVDLNRAPAPLLARLLEGVDGRPGAAARARA
;
A
#
# COMPACT_ATOMS: atom_id res chain seq x y z
N MET A 1 -46.86 82.39 -37.46
CA MET A 1 -46.33 81.43 -36.48
C MET A 1 -46.10 80.10 -37.18
N SER A 2 -44.86 79.78 -37.56
CA SER A 2 -44.50 78.51 -38.22
C SER A 2 -43.55 77.73 -37.33
N ALA A 3 -44.04 76.64 -36.74
CA ALA A 3 -43.24 75.70 -35.98
C ALA A 3 -42.50 74.76 -36.93
N ARG A 4 -41.18 74.94 -37.03
CA ARG A 4 -40.27 74.10 -37.83
C ARG A 4 -39.89 72.86 -37.02
N ALA A 5 -40.56 71.73 -37.27
CA ALA A 5 -40.21 70.44 -36.67
C ALA A 5 -38.84 69.97 -37.19
N LEU A 6 -37.81 70.10 -36.36
CA LEU A 6 -36.49 69.51 -36.58
C LEU A 6 -36.60 68.00 -36.36
N ARG A 7 -36.60 67.24 -37.46
CA ARG A 7 -36.51 65.78 -37.44
C ARG A 7 -35.12 65.38 -36.91
N SER A 8 -35.09 64.78 -35.73
CA SER A 8 -33.89 64.13 -35.19
C SER A 8 -33.51 62.95 -36.09
N ARG A 9 -32.32 63.02 -36.71
CA ARG A 9 -31.73 61.89 -37.45
C ARG A 9 -31.43 60.74 -36.47
N PRO A 10 -31.76 59.48 -36.80
CA PRO A 10 -31.30 58.35 -36.00
C PRO A 10 -29.79 58.20 -36.15
N SER A 11 -29.07 58.25 -35.03
CA SER A 11 -27.66 57.89 -34.93
C SER A 11 -27.50 56.39 -35.20
N ARG A 12 -26.74 56.06 -36.25
CA ARG A 12 -26.41 54.69 -36.65
C ARG A 12 -25.48 54.09 -35.58
N PRO A 13 -25.75 52.88 -35.05
CA PRO A 13 -24.82 52.25 -34.11
C PRO A 13 -23.49 51.98 -34.81
N ALA A 14 -22.39 52.39 -34.19
CA ALA A 14 -21.06 52.08 -34.67
C ALA A 14 -20.87 50.56 -34.67
N SER A 15 -20.49 49.99 -35.82
CA SER A 15 -20.07 48.59 -35.90
C SER A 15 -18.86 48.40 -34.99
N PRO A 16 -18.86 47.42 -34.06
CA PRO A 16 -17.64 47.09 -33.33
C PRO A 16 -16.54 46.73 -34.34
N GLY A 17 -15.36 47.29 -34.13
CA GLY A 17 -14.24 47.20 -35.06
C GLY A 17 -13.78 45.76 -35.23
N ALA A 18 -13.61 45.33 -36.48
CA ALA A 18 -13.12 43.99 -36.86
C ALA A 18 -11.72 43.63 -36.30
N GLY A 19 -11.02 44.57 -35.66
CA GLY A 19 -9.71 44.37 -35.03
C GLY A 19 -9.73 43.79 -33.62
N GLU A 20 -10.78 44.03 -32.82
CA GLU A 20 -10.84 43.53 -31.42
C GLU A 20 -11.30 42.06 -31.34
N ALA A 21 -12.10 41.60 -32.32
CA ALA A 21 -12.53 40.21 -32.40
C ALA A 21 -11.40 39.23 -32.76
N GLY A 22 -10.34 39.69 -33.43
CA GLY A 22 -9.23 38.85 -33.87
C GLY A 22 -8.27 38.43 -32.75
N PHE A 23 -8.10 39.26 -31.72
CA PHE A 23 -7.15 38.99 -30.62
C PHE A 23 -7.77 38.20 -29.46
N ALA A 24 -9.10 38.26 -29.30
CA ALA A 24 -9.79 37.53 -28.25
C ALA A 24 -9.70 36.00 -28.41
N LEU A 25 -9.77 35.50 -29.65
CA LEU A 25 -9.73 34.06 -29.95
C LEU A 25 -8.42 33.38 -29.52
N PRO A 26 -7.22 33.85 -29.90
CA PRO A 26 -5.97 33.23 -29.47
C PRO A 26 -5.76 33.31 -27.95
N LEU A 27 -6.26 34.37 -27.29
CA LEU A 27 -6.19 34.49 -25.83
C LEU A 27 -7.04 33.42 -25.14
N VAL A 28 -8.27 33.20 -25.60
CA VAL A 28 -9.15 32.14 -25.08
C VAL A 28 -8.56 30.76 -25.36
N LEU A 29 -7.99 30.54 -26.54
CA LEU A 29 -7.34 29.28 -26.88
C LEU A 29 -6.12 29.02 -25.99
N PHE A 30 -5.32 30.06 -25.72
CA PHE A 30 -4.17 30.00 -24.84
C PHE A 30 -4.56 29.68 -23.40
N PHE A 31 -5.55 30.39 -22.84
CA PHE A 31 -6.04 30.09 -21.48
C PHE A 31 -6.70 28.71 -21.41
N GLY A 32 -7.44 28.29 -22.44
CA GLY A 32 -8.00 26.94 -22.52
C GLY A 32 -6.93 25.86 -22.53
N ALA A 33 -5.85 26.05 -23.30
CA ALA A 33 -4.70 25.15 -23.32
C ALA A 33 -3.95 25.14 -21.97
N LEU A 34 -3.78 26.31 -21.35
CA LEU A 34 -3.17 26.43 -20.01
C LEU A 34 -4.00 25.68 -18.97
N LEU A 35 -5.33 25.85 -18.98
CA LEU A 35 -6.25 25.17 -18.08
C LEU A 35 -6.23 23.66 -18.30
N ALA A 36 -6.20 23.21 -19.55
CA ALA A 36 -6.07 21.80 -19.89
C ALA A 36 -4.75 21.23 -19.34
N LEU A 37 -3.63 21.92 -19.53
CA LEU A 37 -2.32 21.51 -19.04
C LEU A 37 -2.26 21.43 -17.50
N LEU A 38 -2.97 22.32 -16.80
CA LEU A 38 -3.12 22.29 -15.35
C LEU A 38 -3.95 21.10 -14.84
N LEU A 39 -4.85 20.57 -15.66
CA LEU A 39 -5.75 19.46 -15.31
C LEU A 39 -5.15 18.08 -15.60
N LEU A 40 -4.19 17.97 -16.53
CA LEU A 40 -3.53 16.70 -16.88
C LEU A 40 -2.95 15.94 -15.67
N PRO A 41 -2.21 16.58 -14.74
CA PRO A 41 -1.59 15.88 -13.61
C PRO A 41 -2.58 15.30 -12.59
N GLN A 42 -3.82 15.80 -12.57
CA GLN A 42 -4.85 15.40 -11.59
C GLN A 42 -5.38 13.98 -11.86
N ALA A 43 -5.33 13.52 -13.12
CA ALA A 43 -5.81 12.20 -13.49
C ALA A 43 -4.87 11.08 -12.99
N ASP A 44 -3.57 11.31 -13.07
CA ASP A 44 -2.55 10.33 -12.67
C ASP A 44 -2.44 10.21 -11.15
N SER A 45 -2.54 11.32 -10.42
CA SER A 45 -2.51 11.32 -8.96
C SER A 45 -3.68 10.55 -8.33
N ARG A 46 -4.86 10.58 -8.95
CA ARG A 46 -6.04 9.82 -8.47
C ARG A 46 -5.89 8.32 -8.67
N ARG A 47 -5.27 7.88 -9.78
CA ARG A 47 -5.02 6.46 -10.04
C ARG A 47 -4.02 5.90 -9.04
N ALA A 48 -2.92 6.62 -8.81
CA ALA A 48 -1.92 6.23 -7.82
C ALA A 48 -2.51 6.08 -6.41
N ALA A 49 -3.37 7.02 -5.98
CA ALA A 49 -4.02 6.95 -4.67
C ALA A 49 -4.99 5.75 -4.55
N LEU A 50 -5.67 5.38 -5.64
CA LEU A 50 -6.56 4.21 -5.66
C LEU A 50 -5.77 2.90 -5.63
N ASP A 51 -4.67 2.81 -6.37
CA ASP A 51 -3.79 1.64 -6.39
C ASP A 51 -3.13 1.42 -5.02
N GLU A 52 -2.70 2.50 -4.36
CA GLU A 52 -2.15 2.44 -3.00
C GLU A 52 -3.20 2.01 -1.97
N ALA A 53 -4.43 2.54 -2.06
CA ALA A 53 -5.52 2.13 -1.19
C ALA A 53 -5.88 0.64 -1.39
N ALA A 54 -5.92 0.16 -2.63
CA ALA A 54 -6.17 -1.24 -2.93
C ALA A 54 -5.07 -2.15 -2.36
N ALA A 55 -3.80 -1.78 -2.55
CA ALA A 55 -2.68 -2.53 -1.98
C ALA A 55 -2.70 -2.58 -0.44
N LEU A 56 -3.10 -1.48 0.21
CA LEU A 56 -3.27 -1.44 1.66
C LEU A 56 -4.39 -2.37 2.13
N MET A 57 -5.53 -2.37 1.43
CA MET A 57 -6.65 -3.26 1.76
C MET A 57 -6.27 -4.74 1.61
N ASP A 58 -5.51 -5.09 0.57
CA ASP A 58 -5.04 -6.46 0.36
C ASP A 58 -4.05 -6.90 1.44
N ARG A 59 -3.17 -6.01 1.90
CA ARG A 59 -2.29 -6.28 3.06
C ARG A 59 -3.09 -6.53 4.32
N VAL A 60 -4.02 -5.65 4.66
CA VAL A 60 -4.86 -5.81 5.87
C VAL A 60 -5.64 -7.12 5.84
N ARG A 61 -6.19 -7.50 4.67
CA ARG A 61 -6.87 -8.79 4.50
C ARG A 61 -5.93 -9.98 4.70
N THR A 62 -4.72 -9.89 4.15
CA THR A 62 -3.71 -10.94 4.28
C THR A 62 -3.28 -11.09 5.73
N ASP A 63 -3.00 -9.99 6.42
CA ASP A 63 -2.59 -9.98 7.82
C ASP A 63 -3.68 -10.56 8.73
N ALA A 64 -4.94 -10.15 8.53
CA ALA A 64 -6.07 -10.70 9.26
C ALA A 64 -6.26 -12.21 9.00
N ALA A 65 -6.05 -12.68 7.77
CA ALA A 65 -6.13 -14.09 7.43
C ALA A 65 -5.00 -14.90 8.09
N LEU A 66 -3.77 -14.36 8.11
CA LEU A 66 -2.63 -14.97 8.80
C LEU A 66 -2.87 -15.05 10.31
N GLU A 67 -3.38 -13.99 10.91
CA GLU A 67 -3.70 -13.98 12.34
C GLU A 67 -4.82 -14.98 12.67
N GLY A 68 -5.86 -15.05 11.83
CA GLY A 68 -6.92 -16.05 11.96
C GLY A 68 -6.41 -17.50 11.84
N ALA A 69 -5.49 -17.75 10.91
CA ALA A 69 -4.83 -19.05 10.74
C ALA A 69 -4.05 -19.45 12.00
N ILE A 70 -3.28 -18.52 12.58
CA ILE A 70 -2.54 -18.75 13.84
C ILE A 70 -3.49 -19.11 14.98
N HIS A 71 -4.56 -18.32 15.18
CA HIS A 71 -5.51 -18.56 16.27
C HIS A 71 -6.21 -19.91 16.12
N ARG A 72 -6.56 -20.28 14.88
CA ARG A 72 -7.16 -21.58 14.58
C ARG A 72 -6.20 -22.72 14.85
N GLU A 73 -4.95 -22.63 14.38
CA GLU A 73 -3.95 -23.67 14.63
C GLU A 73 -3.68 -23.84 16.13
N ILE A 74 -3.64 -22.75 16.91
CA ILE A 74 -3.55 -22.82 18.37
C ILE A 74 -4.77 -23.55 18.96
N ALA A 75 -5.99 -23.21 18.52
CA ALA A 75 -7.21 -23.87 18.99
C ALA A 75 -7.22 -25.36 18.66
N ASP A 76 -6.81 -25.74 17.44
CA ASP A 76 -6.67 -27.13 17.01
C ASP A 76 -5.64 -27.87 17.88
N LEU A 77 -4.48 -27.27 18.17
CA LEU A 77 -3.46 -27.87 19.03
C LEU A 77 -3.97 -28.10 20.46
N LEU A 78 -4.76 -27.18 21.00
CA LEU A 78 -5.38 -27.31 22.32
C LEU A 78 -6.48 -28.38 22.34
N ALA A 79 -7.24 -28.53 21.25
CA ALA A 79 -8.37 -29.45 21.18
C ALA A 79 -7.97 -30.91 20.91
N THR A 80 -6.99 -31.14 20.03
CA THR A 80 -6.64 -32.49 19.55
C THR A 80 -5.57 -33.19 20.39
N GLY A 81 -4.91 -32.48 21.31
CA GLY A 81 -3.66 -32.93 21.91
C GLY A 81 -2.53 -32.80 20.89
N ALA A 82 -1.48 -32.06 21.25
CA ALA A 82 -0.50 -31.55 20.30
C ALA A 82 0.39 -32.61 19.63
N GLU A 83 0.33 -33.87 20.05
CA GLU A 83 1.33 -34.88 19.71
C GLU A 83 1.27 -35.36 18.24
N ASP A 84 0.09 -35.65 17.69
CA ASP A 84 0.04 -36.23 16.33
C ASP A 84 0.31 -35.21 15.21
N ARG A 85 0.00 -33.92 15.44
CA ARG A 85 0.08 -32.88 14.40
C ARG A 85 1.40 -32.11 14.40
N LEU A 86 2.03 -31.93 15.57
CA LEU A 86 3.33 -31.24 15.68
C LEU A 86 4.51 -32.08 15.19
N VAL A 87 4.41 -33.42 15.27
CA VAL A 87 5.50 -34.34 14.92
C VAL A 87 5.72 -34.42 13.41
N ALA A 88 4.68 -34.20 12.61
CA ALA A 88 4.76 -34.38 11.17
C ALA A 88 5.56 -33.27 10.48
N GLY A 89 5.64 -32.06 11.05
CA GLY A 89 6.29 -30.91 10.41
C GLY A 89 5.80 -30.68 8.98
N THR A 90 4.58 -31.10 8.66
CA THR A 90 3.97 -31.04 7.34
C THR A 90 3.27 -29.69 7.15
N TRP A 91 3.28 -29.20 5.92
CA TRP A 91 2.49 -28.03 5.57
C TRP A 91 1.03 -28.43 5.45
N ALA A 92 0.17 -27.79 6.23
CA ALA A 92 -1.27 -27.81 6.05
C ALA A 92 -1.68 -26.61 5.20
N GLU A 93 -2.49 -26.85 4.17
CA GLU A 93 -3.18 -25.79 3.44
C GLU A 93 -4.55 -25.59 4.05
N GLU A 94 -4.85 -24.35 4.40
CA GLU A 94 -6.16 -23.96 4.88
C GLU A 94 -6.65 -22.69 4.20
N THR A 95 -7.94 -22.42 4.33
CA THR A 95 -8.57 -21.21 3.81
C THR A 95 -9.21 -20.46 4.96
N VAL A 96 -8.82 -19.19 5.13
CA VAL A 96 -9.37 -18.26 6.12
C VAL A 96 -10.08 -17.15 5.34
N GLY A 97 -11.41 -17.19 5.34
CA GLY A 97 -12.21 -16.33 4.47
C GLY A 97 -11.99 -16.67 3.00
N GLU A 98 -11.47 -15.72 2.22
CA GLU A 98 -11.12 -15.90 0.80
C GLU A 98 -9.61 -16.15 0.57
N THR A 99 -8.79 -16.08 1.63
CA THR A 99 -7.34 -16.19 1.55
C THR A 99 -6.89 -17.62 1.86
N ARG A 100 -6.08 -18.20 0.97
CA ARG A 100 -5.41 -19.48 1.23
C ARG A 100 -4.13 -19.26 2.01
N VAL A 101 -3.97 -19.98 3.11
CA VAL A 101 -2.82 -19.89 4.00
C VAL A 101 -2.16 -21.27 4.11
N ARG A 102 -0.83 -21.27 4.16
CA ARG A 102 -0.03 -22.48 4.43
C ARG A 102 0.54 -22.37 5.83
N VAL A 103 0.13 -23.28 6.70
CA VAL A 103 0.56 -23.32 8.09
C VAL A 103 1.43 -24.56 8.30
N ARG A 104 2.48 -24.40 9.10
CA ARG A 104 3.34 -25.50 9.55
C ARG A 104 3.66 -25.30 11.01
N SER A 105 3.23 -26.25 11.82
CA SER A 105 3.54 -26.29 13.23
C SER A 105 4.82 -27.11 13.44
N ILE A 106 5.72 -26.62 14.29
CA ILE A 106 7.03 -27.21 14.55
C ILE A 106 7.19 -27.32 16.05
N ASP A 107 7.48 -28.52 16.53
CA ASP A 107 7.86 -28.71 17.92
C ASP A 107 9.28 -28.15 18.17
N LEU A 108 9.40 -27.34 19.23
CA LEU A 108 10.66 -26.75 19.70
C LEU A 108 11.14 -27.36 21.01
N SER A 109 10.40 -28.30 21.62
CA SER A 109 10.67 -28.89 22.94
C SER A 109 11.99 -29.67 23.03
N GLY A 110 12.63 -30.00 21.91
CA GLY A 110 13.97 -30.60 21.85
C GLY A 110 15.11 -29.60 21.58
N ARG A 111 14.82 -28.30 21.45
CA ARG A 111 15.83 -27.28 21.15
C ARG A 111 16.37 -26.65 22.42
N VAL A 112 17.63 -26.24 22.37
CA VAL A 112 18.28 -25.54 23.48
C VAL A 112 17.74 -24.10 23.56
N ASP A 113 17.15 -23.74 24.70
CA ASP A 113 16.75 -22.36 24.98
C ASP A 113 17.99 -21.49 25.25
N LEU A 114 18.31 -20.64 24.28
CA LEU A 114 19.47 -19.75 24.34
C LEU A 114 19.42 -18.78 25.52
N ASN A 115 18.24 -18.43 26.01
CA ASN A 115 18.07 -17.47 27.11
C ASN A 115 18.33 -18.11 28.48
N ARG A 116 18.21 -19.44 28.59
CA ARG A 116 18.39 -20.19 29.84
C ARG A 116 19.59 -21.12 29.83
N ALA A 117 20.20 -21.34 28.67
CA ALA A 117 21.33 -22.23 28.53
C ALA A 117 22.56 -21.72 29.29
N PRO A 118 23.23 -22.56 30.09
CA PRO A 118 24.43 -22.16 30.79
C PRO A 118 25.55 -21.86 29.78
N ALA A 119 26.35 -20.83 30.04
CA ALA A 119 27.41 -20.36 29.14
C ALA A 119 28.35 -21.49 28.61
N PRO A 120 28.73 -22.52 29.41
CA PRO A 120 29.53 -23.64 28.90
C PRO A 120 28.82 -24.48 27.83
N LEU A 121 27.49 -24.62 27.91
CA LEU A 121 26.69 -25.35 26.92
C LEU A 121 26.62 -24.56 25.60
N LEU A 122 26.37 -23.25 25.69
CA LEU A 122 26.36 -22.36 24.53
C LEU A 122 27.71 -22.33 23.82
N ALA A 123 28.81 -22.28 24.58
CA ALA A 123 30.15 -22.34 24.02
C ALA A 123 30.39 -23.59 23.17
N ARG A 124 29.97 -24.76 23.68
CA ARG A 124 30.11 -26.04 22.96
C ARG A 124 29.19 -26.15 21.75
N LEU A 125 27.96 -25.63 21.84
CA LEU A 125 27.05 -25.56 20.70
C LEU A 125 27.62 -24.69 19.58
N LEU A 126 28.15 -23.52 19.92
CA LEU A 126 28.75 -22.60 18.95
C LEU A 126 30.02 -23.18 18.31
N GLU A 127 30.87 -23.85 19.09
CA GLU A 127 32.04 -24.56 18.55
C GLU A 127 31.67 -25.68 17.58
N GLY A 128 30.59 -26.42 17.85
CA GLY A 128 30.09 -27.49 16.98
C GLY A 128 29.43 -27.01 15.69
N VAL A 129 28.77 -25.84 15.71
CA VAL A 129 28.06 -25.28 14.54
C VAL A 129 28.99 -24.54 13.59
N ASP A 130 29.94 -23.75 14.12
CA ASP A 130 30.85 -22.95 13.29
C ASP A 130 32.10 -23.71 12.83
N GLY A 131 32.39 -24.88 13.42
CA GLY A 131 33.61 -25.65 13.17
C GLY A 131 34.91 -24.89 13.50
N ARG A 132 34.81 -23.73 14.14
CA ARG A 132 35.92 -22.82 14.44
C ARG A 132 36.13 -22.74 15.95
N PRO A 133 37.27 -23.22 16.47
CA PRO A 133 37.61 -23.02 17.88
C PRO A 133 37.72 -21.52 18.18
N GLY A 134 37.03 -21.04 19.22
CA GLY A 134 37.11 -19.66 19.71
C GLY A 134 35.92 -18.73 19.40
N ALA A 135 34.84 -19.20 18.77
CA ALA A 135 33.61 -18.40 18.60
C ALA A 135 32.98 -18.01 19.96
N ALA A 136 33.02 -18.92 20.93
CA ALA A 136 32.54 -18.70 22.30
C ALA A 136 33.25 -17.57 23.05
N ALA A 137 34.51 -17.29 22.72
CA ALA A 137 35.30 -16.23 23.39
C ALA A 137 34.81 -14.81 23.02
N ARG A 138 34.15 -14.64 21.86
CA ARG A 138 33.64 -13.34 21.40
C ARG A 138 32.27 -12.97 21.98
N ALA A 139 31.50 -13.95 22.45
CA ALA A 139 30.19 -13.71 23.06
C ALA A 139 30.27 -13.22 24.54
N ARG A 140 31.47 -13.15 25.12
CA ARG A 140 31.73 -12.64 26.48
C ARG A 140 32.21 -11.19 26.54
N ALA A 141 32.38 -10.52 25.39
CA ALA A 141 32.72 -9.10 25.30
C ALA A 141 31.44 -8.26 25.10
#